data_AF-A0A960ZPS4-F1
#
_entry.id   AF-A0A960ZPS4-F1
#
_cell.length_a   1.000
_cell.length_b   1.000
_cell.length_c   1.000
_cell.angle_alpha   90.00
_cell.angle_beta   90.00
_cell.angle_gamma   90.00
#
_symmetry.space_group_name_H-M   'P 1'
#
loop_
_entity.id
_entity.type
_entity.pdbx_description
1 polymer ?
#
loop_
_entity_poly.entity_id
_entity_poly.type
_entity_poly.pdbx_seq_one_letter_code
_entity_poly.pdbx_strand_id
1 'polypeptide(L)'
;MKSILGLGFLLSTFFASAGETLYFESVTGNETTRVVLYFEGKEVSGMQTWEIPDTHGTQGSLKGRQEDGGILRLVHRYTIEGSDQAEEVIYKLDERGLLIGEGELAEDRDGVLRLMDPGKVKFTKTLGRVQVSEPAPGSPERKEIMEAMRGPISAYIGNRVQFTGEVQTYRGWGIFSGDVATADGKAPADPDAAFALEMDFLALLKKDPEGRWQMLDWGFSGDTGVSDEFRSAYGAVPWVLLP
;
A
#
# COMPACT_ATOMS: atom_id res chain seq x y z
N MET A 1 -44.82 23.67 -29.38
CA MET A 1 -43.40 23.23 -29.32
C MET A 1 -43.18 22.59 -27.97
N LYS A 2 -42.84 21.29 -27.92
CA LYS A 2 -42.46 20.58 -26.69
C LYS A 2 -40.93 20.53 -26.66
N SER A 3 -40.31 21.29 -25.75
CA SER A 3 -38.87 21.15 -25.49
C SER A 3 -38.67 20.08 -24.43
N ILE A 4 -38.03 18.98 -24.83
CA ILE A 4 -37.51 17.96 -23.92
C ILE A 4 -36.16 18.47 -23.43
N LEU A 5 -36.08 18.84 -22.16
CA LEU A 5 -34.83 19.18 -21.50
C LEU A 5 -34.12 17.85 -21.17
N GLY A 6 -33.13 17.48 -21.98
CA GLY A 6 -32.26 16.34 -21.72
C GLY A 6 -31.31 16.66 -20.58
N LEU A 7 -31.54 16.08 -19.40
CA LEU A 7 -30.61 16.11 -18.29
C LEU A 7 -29.47 15.13 -18.62
N GLY A 8 -28.36 15.65 -19.14
CA GLY A 8 -27.16 14.87 -19.37
C GLY A 8 -26.52 14.49 -18.03
N PHE A 9 -26.62 13.22 -17.65
CA PHE A 9 -25.80 12.63 -16.59
C PHE A 9 -24.38 12.51 -17.14
N LEU A 10 -23.47 13.36 -16.68
CA LEU A 10 -22.04 13.15 -16.87
C LEU A 10 -21.66 11.92 -16.04
N LEU A 11 -21.36 10.80 -16.72
CA LEU A 11 -20.67 9.68 -16.07
C LEU A 11 -19.25 10.13 -15.76
N SER A 12 -18.97 10.41 -14.49
CA SER A 12 -17.61 10.65 -13.99
C SER A 12 -16.84 9.34 -14.07
N THR A 13 -15.85 9.25 -14.95
CA THR A 13 -14.93 8.11 -15.01
C THR A 13 -13.84 8.30 -13.97
N PHE A 14 -13.71 7.34 -13.04
CA PHE A 14 -12.66 7.37 -12.03
C PHE A 14 -11.40 6.67 -12.58
N PHE A 15 -10.27 7.37 -12.56
CA PHE A 15 -8.96 6.84 -12.92
C PHE A 15 -7.99 7.13 -11.79
N ALA A 16 -7.08 6.18 -11.52
CA ALA A 16 -5.98 6.42 -10.61
C ALA A 16 -4.89 7.18 -11.38
N SER A 17 -4.15 8.02 -10.68
CA SER A 17 -3.00 8.72 -11.29
C SER A 17 -1.75 7.86 -11.23
N ALA A 18 -0.81 8.09 -12.16
CA ALA A 18 0.52 7.49 -12.05
C ALA A 18 1.20 7.91 -10.73
N GLY A 19 1.83 6.95 -10.05
CA GLY A 19 2.44 7.11 -8.73
C GLY A 19 1.46 7.00 -7.56
N GLU A 20 0.19 6.65 -7.79
CA GLU A 20 -0.79 6.47 -6.72
C GLU A 20 -0.73 5.05 -6.14
N THR A 21 -0.72 4.94 -4.82
CA THR A 21 -0.94 3.68 -4.09
C THR A 21 -2.33 3.71 -3.46
N LEU A 22 -3.12 2.66 -3.73
CA LEU A 22 -4.49 2.53 -3.25
C LEU A 22 -4.67 1.31 -2.37
N TYR A 23 -5.34 1.49 -1.24
CA TYR A 23 -5.61 0.43 -0.26
C TYR A 23 -7.12 0.20 -0.16
N PHE A 24 -7.52 -1.07 -0.13
CA PHE A 24 -8.91 -1.48 -0.04
C PHE A 24 -9.08 -2.62 0.95
N GLU A 25 -10.17 -2.59 1.72
CA GLU A 25 -10.50 -3.62 2.69
C GLU A 25 -11.99 -3.96 2.67
N SER A 26 -12.30 -5.24 2.88
CA SER A 26 -13.63 -5.73 3.23
C SER A 26 -13.50 -6.68 4.41
N VAL A 27 -14.32 -6.46 5.44
CA VAL A 27 -14.46 -7.37 6.58
C VAL A 27 -15.91 -7.86 6.61
N THR A 28 -16.12 -9.15 6.36
CA THR A 28 -17.46 -9.76 6.31
C THR A 28 -17.50 -10.96 7.23
N GLY A 29 -18.19 -10.83 8.36
CA GLY A 29 -18.13 -11.84 9.42
C GLY A 29 -16.71 -11.98 9.95
N ASN A 30 -16.12 -13.16 9.78
CA ASN A 30 -14.73 -13.43 10.17
C ASN A 30 -13.74 -13.34 8.99
N GLU A 31 -14.22 -13.10 7.77
CA GLU A 31 -13.35 -13.05 6.59
C GLU A 31 -12.83 -11.63 6.35
N THR A 32 -11.55 -11.51 6.08
CA THR A 32 -10.91 -10.25 5.68
C THR A 32 -10.37 -10.38 4.27
N THR A 33 -10.64 -9.40 3.41
CA THR A 33 -9.96 -9.26 2.12
C THR A 33 -9.30 -7.91 2.06
N ARG A 34 -8.01 -7.88 1.74
CA ARG A 34 -7.23 -6.67 1.56
C ARG A 34 -6.61 -6.66 0.19
N VAL A 35 -6.63 -5.49 -0.44
CA VAL A 35 -5.97 -5.27 -1.72
C VAL A 35 -5.18 -3.97 -1.62
N VAL A 36 -3.91 -4.02 -1.97
CA VAL A 36 -3.08 -2.84 -2.27
C VAL A 36 -2.77 -2.84 -3.76
N LEU A 37 -2.92 -1.69 -4.40
CA LEU A 37 -2.63 -1.48 -5.81
C LEU A 37 -1.63 -0.33 -5.97
N TYR A 38 -0.61 -0.55 -6.80
CA TYR A 38 0.38 0.44 -7.19
C TYR A 38 0.18 0.79 -8.66
N PHE A 39 0.02 2.09 -8.97
CA PHE A 39 -0.25 2.56 -10.33
C PHE A 39 0.98 3.22 -10.94
N GLU A 40 1.42 2.70 -12.09
CA GLU A 40 2.48 3.29 -12.91
C GLU A 40 1.93 3.58 -14.31
N GLY A 41 1.23 4.71 -14.43
CA GLY A 41 0.49 5.04 -15.64
C GLY A 41 -0.69 4.08 -15.84
N LYS A 42 -0.66 3.28 -16.91
CA LYS A 42 -1.65 2.22 -17.15
C LYS A 42 -1.25 0.87 -16.57
N GLU A 43 -0.01 0.71 -16.11
CA GLU A 43 0.42 -0.53 -15.47
C GLU A 43 -0.04 -0.54 -14.02
N VAL A 44 -0.53 -1.69 -13.59
CA VAL A 44 -1.05 -1.89 -12.24
C VAL A 44 -0.39 -3.13 -11.67
N SER A 45 0.24 -2.97 -10.51
CA SER A 45 0.72 -4.08 -9.69
C SER A 45 0.07 -4.01 -8.31
N GLY A 46 0.25 -5.03 -7.47
CA GLY A 46 -0.36 -5.04 -6.16
C GLY A 46 -0.22 -6.35 -5.42
N MET A 47 -0.87 -6.41 -4.27
CA MET A 47 -1.03 -7.61 -3.46
C MET A 47 -2.50 -7.75 -3.08
N GLN A 48 -2.98 -8.99 -3.07
CA GLN A 48 -4.26 -9.36 -2.47
C GLN A 48 -4.00 -10.38 -1.35
N THR A 49 -4.66 -10.16 -0.21
CA THR A 49 -4.80 -11.19 0.82
C THR A 49 -6.28 -11.48 1.07
N TRP A 50 -6.58 -12.75 1.29
CA TRP A 50 -7.86 -13.21 1.82
C TRP A 50 -7.58 -14.11 3.01
N GLU A 51 -8.12 -13.74 4.16
CA GLU A 51 -7.85 -14.39 5.44
C GLU A 51 -9.18 -14.82 6.06
N ILE A 52 -9.22 -16.08 6.49
CA ILE A 52 -10.25 -16.61 7.37
C ILE A 52 -9.51 -17.14 8.62
N PRO A 53 -9.87 -16.70 9.83
CA PRO A 53 -9.32 -17.25 11.06
C PRO A 53 -9.39 -18.77 11.09
N ASP A 54 -8.29 -19.38 11.52
CA ASP A 54 -8.16 -20.83 11.69
C ASP A 54 -8.36 -21.67 10.40
N THR A 55 -8.28 -21.04 9.21
CA THR A 55 -8.41 -21.69 7.90
C THR A 55 -7.29 -21.24 6.96
N HIS A 56 -7.07 -21.97 5.86
CA HIS A 56 -6.15 -21.57 4.82
C HIS A 56 -6.67 -20.34 4.05
N GLY A 57 -5.98 -19.21 4.22
CA GLY A 57 -6.16 -18.02 3.39
C GLY A 57 -5.35 -18.06 2.10
N THR A 58 -5.44 -16.99 1.32
CA THR A 58 -4.59 -16.77 0.15
C THR A 58 -3.83 -15.46 0.29
N GLN A 59 -2.59 -15.46 -0.18
CA GLN A 59 -1.78 -14.26 -0.34
C GLN A 59 -1.10 -14.35 -1.70
N GLY A 60 -1.17 -13.26 -2.46
CA GLY A 60 -0.67 -13.27 -3.83
C GLY A 60 -0.44 -11.90 -4.42
N SER A 61 0.36 -11.91 -5.48
CA SER A 61 0.65 -10.73 -6.28
C SER A 61 -0.42 -10.49 -7.34
N LEU A 62 -0.65 -9.22 -7.64
CA LEU A 62 -1.49 -8.75 -8.73
C LEU A 62 -0.62 -8.07 -9.77
N LYS A 63 -0.84 -8.36 -11.05
CA LYS A 63 -0.19 -7.63 -12.14
C LYS A 63 -1.07 -7.55 -13.38
N GLY A 64 -1.14 -6.37 -13.98
CA GLY A 64 -1.89 -6.15 -15.20
C GLY A 64 -1.99 -4.68 -15.57
N ARG A 65 -3.16 -4.26 -16.06
CA ARG A 65 -3.35 -2.91 -16.58
C ARG A 65 -4.70 -2.31 -16.20
N GLN A 66 -4.71 -0.99 -16.12
CA GLN A 66 -5.93 -0.19 -16.09
C GLN A 66 -6.42 0.07 -17.52
N GLU A 67 -7.69 -0.25 -17.72
CA GLU A 67 -8.47 -0.02 -18.93
C GLU A 67 -9.46 1.14 -18.70
N ASP A 68 -10.20 1.51 -19.74
CA ASP A 68 -11.20 2.57 -19.67
C ASP A 68 -12.33 2.23 -18.68
N GLY A 69 -12.98 3.25 -18.12
CA GLY A 69 -14.11 3.03 -17.21
C GLY A 69 -13.72 2.59 -15.80
N GLY A 70 -12.44 2.72 -15.42
CA GLY A 70 -11.92 2.29 -14.12
C GLY A 70 -11.71 0.78 -14.01
N ILE A 71 -11.78 0.05 -15.13
CA ILE A 71 -11.60 -1.41 -15.16
C ILE A 71 -10.13 -1.75 -15.01
N LEU A 72 -9.83 -2.72 -14.16
CA LEU A 72 -8.50 -3.29 -13.98
C LEU A 72 -8.55 -4.75 -14.42
N ARG A 73 -7.72 -5.10 -15.41
CA ARG A 73 -7.58 -6.50 -15.86
C ARG A 73 -6.22 -7.01 -15.41
N LEU A 74 -6.23 -7.90 -14.43
CA LEU A 74 -5.04 -8.32 -13.70
C LEU A 74 -4.93 -9.85 -13.72
N VAL A 75 -3.73 -10.36 -13.46
CA VAL A 75 -3.51 -11.75 -13.08
C VAL A 75 -3.15 -11.77 -11.60
N HIS A 76 -3.89 -12.54 -10.82
CA HIS A 76 -3.64 -12.83 -9.42
C HIS A 76 -2.85 -14.14 -9.32
N ARG A 77 -1.64 -14.08 -8.78
CA ARG A 77 -0.78 -15.25 -8.53
C ARG A 77 -0.63 -15.44 -7.04
N TYR A 78 -1.13 -16.55 -6.51
CA TYR A 78 -1.20 -16.80 -5.09
C TYR A 78 -0.90 -18.26 -4.77
N THR A 79 -0.53 -18.52 -3.52
CA THR A 79 -0.38 -19.88 -3.01
C THR A 79 -1.55 -20.18 -2.07
N ILE A 80 -2.17 -21.34 -2.25
CA ILE A 80 -3.16 -21.90 -1.33
C ILE A 80 -2.80 -23.35 -1.04
N GLU A 81 -2.72 -23.73 0.24
CA GLU A 81 -2.39 -25.09 0.65
C GLU A 81 -1.09 -25.65 0.00
N GLY A 82 -0.09 -24.79 -0.19
CA GLY A 82 1.19 -25.15 -0.82
C GLY A 82 1.13 -25.35 -2.33
N SER A 83 0.01 -25.04 -2.96
CA SER A 83 -0.17 -25.08 -4.41
C SER A 83 -0.24 -23.68 -4.98
N ASP A 84 0.62 -23.40 -5.97
CA ASP A 84 0.60 -22.14 -6.69
C ASP A 84 -0.54 -22.13 -7.70
N GLN A 85 -1.30 -21.03 -7.70
CA GLN A 85 -2.42 -20.79 -8.57
C GLN A 85 -2.22 -19.46 -9.30
N ALA A 86 -2.83 -19.34 -10.48
CA ALA A 86 -2.84 -18.11 -11.24
C ALA A 86 -4.19 -17.95 -11.94
N GLU A 87 -4.86 -16.83 -11.71
CA GLU A 87 -6.16 -16.55 -12.29
C GLU A 87 -6.24 -15.11 -12.83
N GLU A 88 -6.97 -14.93 -13.91
CA GLU A 88 -7.39 -13.63 -14.39
C GLU A 88 -8.49 -13.08 -13.47
N VAL A 89 -8.27 -11.86 -12.98
CA VAL A 89 -9.25 -11.13 -12.19
C VAL A 89 -9.58 -9.82 -12.90
N ILE A 90 -10.86 -9.44 -12.81
CA ILE A 90 -11.31 -8.12 -13.25
C ILE A 90 -11.82 -7.37 -12.03
N TYR A 91 -11.20 -6.22 -11.76
CA TYR A 91 -11.72 -5.28 -10.77
C TYR A 91 -12.24 -4.03 -11.45
N LYS A 92 -13.02 -3.25 -10.70
CA LYS A 92 -13.45 -1.92 -11.09
C LYS A 92 -13.23 -0.93 -9.96
N LEU A 93 -12.51 0.13 -10.25
CA LEU A 93 -12.43 1.30 -9.39
C LEU A 93 -13.61 2.22 -9.64
N ASP A 94 -14.31 2.59 -8.58
CA ASP A 94 -15.29 3.67 -8.60
C ASP A 94 -15.29 4.46 -7.28
N GLU A 95 -16.23 5.40 -7.15
CA GLU A 95 -16.35 6.27 -5.96
C GLU A 95 -16.60 5.50 -4.66
N ARG A 96 -17.10 4.26 -4.73
CA ARG A 96 -17.39 3.42 -3.57
C ARG A 96 -16.19 2.59 -3.11
N GLY A 97 -15.20 2.41 -3.99
CA GLY A 97 -13.99 1.66 -3.71
C GLY A 97 -13.60 0.72 -4.84
N LEU A 98 -13.18 -0.49 -4.49
CA LEU A 98 -12.76 -1.52 -5.43
C LEU A 98 -13.82 -2.62 -5.51
N LEU A 99 -14.45 -2.77 -6.66
CA LEU A 99 -15.41 -3.83 -6.92
C LEU A 99 -14.68 -5.03 -7.53
N ILE A 100 -14.91 -6.21 -6.96
CA ILE A 100 -14.34 -7.47 -7.47
C ILE A 100 -15.35 -8.13 -8.40
N GLY A 101 -14.89 -8.44 -9.60
CA GLY A 101 -15.67 -9.14 -10.62
C GLY A 101 -15.58 -10.65 -10.48
N GLU A 102 -16.73 -11.32 -10.54
CA GLU A 102 -16.85 -12.77 -10.57
C GLU A 102 -17.35 -13.24 -11.94
N GLY A 103 -16.78 -14.35 -12.42
CA GLY A 103 -17.16 -15.00 -13.66
C GLY A 103 -16.66 -16.44 -13.72
N GLU A 104 -17.13 -17.17 -14.72
CA GLU A 104 -16.67 -18.54 -14.97
C GLU A 104 -15.24 -18.50 -15.50
N LEU A 105 -14.37 -19.31 -14.90
CA LEU A 105 -12.97 -19.45 -15.26
C LEU A 105 -12.73 -20.77 -15.98
N ALA A 106 -11.86 -20.75 -16.99
CA ALA A 106 -11.35 -21.95 -17.65
C ALA A 106 -9.83 -21.89 -17.73
N GLU A 107 -9.17 -23.02 -17.52
CA GLU A 107 -7.72 -23.13 -17.67
C GLU A 107 -7.31 -22.89 -19.13
N ASP A 108 -6.37 -21.96 -19.32
CA ASP A 108 -5.70 -21.74 -20.60
C ASP A 108 -4.41 -22.56 -20.70
N ARG A 109 -3.81 -22.61 -21.88
CA ARG A 109 -2.62 -23.45 -22.19
C ARG A 109 -1.38 -23.12 -21.36
N ASP A 110 -1.34 -21.96 -20.72
CA ASP A 110 -0.27 -21.49 -19.85
C ASP A 110 -0.51 -21.81 -18.36
N GLY A 111 -1.56 -22.57 -18.04
CA GLY A 111 -1.95 -22.92 -16.67
C GLY A 111 -2.60 -21.77 -15.90
N VAL A 112 -2.90 -20.64 -16.57
CA VAL A 112 -3.64 -19.53 -15.96
C VAL A 112 -5.13 -19.75 -16.20
N LEU A 113 -5.92 -19.67 -15.13
CA LEU A 113 -7.38 -19.65 -15.21
C LEU A 113 -7.82 -18.31 -15.81
N ARG A 114 -8.56 -18.30 -16.92
CA ARG A 114 -9.04 -17.08 -17.59
C ARG A 114 -10.56 -17.00 -17.59
N LEU A 115 -11.09 -15.78 -17.57
CA LEU A 115 -12.53 -15.57 -17.64
C LEU A 115 -13.05 -15.99 -19.01
N MET A 116 -14.04 -16.88 -19.03
CA MET A 116 -14.65 -17.36 -20.27
C MET A 116 -15.42 -16.26 -21.01
N ASP A 117 -16.03 -15.34 -20.26
CA ASP A 117 -16.76 -14.19 -20.81
C ASP A 117 -16.50 -12.93 -19.96
N PRO A 118 -15.37 -12.24 -20.19
CA PRO A 118 -14.98 -11.04 -19.44
C PRO A 118 -16.04 -9.93 -19.44
N GLY A 119 -16.85 -9.85 -20.51
CA GLY A 119 -17.91 -8.83 -20.65
C GLY A 119 -19.16 -9.12 -19.80
N LYS A 120 -19.28 -10.32 -19.23
CA LYS A 120 -20.42 -10.74 -18.39
C LYS A 120 -20.08 -10.89 -16.91
N VAL A 121 -18.88 -10.47 -16.52
CA VAL A 121 -18.45 -10.45 -15.12
C VAL A 121 -19.44 -9.65 -14.28
N LYS A 122 -19.78 -10.21 -13.11
CA LYS A 122 -20.66 -9.57 -12.13
C LYS A 122 -19.83 -9.03 -10.98
N PHE A 123 -20.00 -7.73 -10.69
CA PHE A 123 -19.36 -7.09 -9.55
C PHE A 123 -20.21 -7.30 -8.29
N THR A 124 -19.94 -8.36 -7.56
CA THR A 124 -20.76 -8.81 -6.41
C THR A 124 -20.16 -8.39 -5.07
N LYS A 125 -18.85 -8.17 -5.00
CA LYS A 125 -18.12 -7.77 -3.79
C LYS A 125 -17.52 -6.37 -3.96
N THR A 126 -17.61 -5.55 -2.91
CA THR A 126 -17.03 -4.20 -2.87
C THR A 126 -16.12 -4.08 -1.67
N LEU A 127 -14.87 -3.65 -1.87
CA LEU A 127 -13.93 -3.31 -0.82
C LEU A 127 -13.91 -1.80 -0.66
N GLY A 128 -14.04 -1.33 0.58
CA GLY A 128 -13.97 0.09 0.90
C GLY A 128 -12.54 0.61 0.80
N ARG A 129 -12.38 1.84 0.30
CA ARG A 129 -11.06 2.50 0.25
C ARG A 129 -10.58 2.80 1.68
N VAL A 130 -9.35 2.43 1.99
CA VAL A 130 -8.66 2.78 3.23
C VAL A 130 -7.75 3.97 2.94
N GLN A 131 -8.04 5.11 3.59
CA GLN A 131 -7.31 6.35 3.33
C GLN A 131 -6.06 6.45 4.21
N VAL A 132 -4.90 6.28 3.60
CA VAL A 132 -3.59 6.63 4.16
C VAL A 132 -3.30 8.09 3.83
N SER A 133 -2.80 8.84 4.81
CA SER A 133 -2.48 10.26 4.63
C SER A 133 -0.96 10.44 4.58
N GLU A 134 -0.49 11.22 3.61
CA GLU A 134 0.88 11.73 3.60
C GLU A 134 0.88 13.21 4.03
N PRO A 135 1.44 13.54 5.21
CA PRO A 135 1.65 14.92 5.60
C PRO A 135 2.53 15.65 4.56
N ALA A 136 2.04 16.79 4.06
CA ALA A 136 2.75 17.56 3.05
C ALA A 136 4.14 18.03 3.55
N PRO A 137 5.16 18.12 2.67
CA PRO A 137 6.45 18.71 3.01
C PRO A 137 6.31 20.07 3.69
N GLY A 138 6.98 20.25 4.83
CA GLY A 138 6.97 21.49 5.61
C GLY A 138 5.72 21.73 6.48
N SER A 139 4.71 20.86 6.41
CA SER A 139 3.54 20.92 7.30
C SER A 139 3.94 20.75 8.78
N PRO A 140 3.15 21.29 9.73
CA PRO A 140 3.40 21.12 11.16
C PRO A 140 3.54 19.65 11.56
N GLU A 141 2.62 18.78 11.11
CA GLU A 141 2.65 17.35 11.42
C GLU A 141 3.90 16.66 10.88
N ARG A 142 4.30 16.93 9.62
CA ARG A 142 5.53 16.36 9.06
C ARG A 142 6.75 16.81 9.86
N LYS A 143 6.81 18.08 10.30
CA LYS A 143 7.90 18.58 11.14
C LYS A 143 7.97 17.83 12.47
N GLU A 144 6.84 17.63 13.14
CA GLU A 144 6.79 16.86 14.39
C GLU A 144 7.29 15.42 14.23
N ILE A 145 6.87 14.74 13.16
CA ILE A 145 7.35 13.40 12.81
C ILE A 145 8.87 13.40 12.60
N MET A 146 9.39 14.33 11.81
CA MET A 146 10.84 14.45 11.56
C MET A 146 11.62 14.73 12.85
N GLU A 147 11.12 15.58 13.74
CA GLU A 147 11.78 15.86 15.02
C GLU A 147 11.74 14.66 15.98
N ALA A 148 10.66 13.86 15.98
CA ALA A 148 10.58 12.64 16.77
C ALA A 148 11.66 11.61 16.38
N MET A 149 12.02 11.55 15.08
CA MET A 149 13.08 10.68 14.59
C MET A 149 14.48 11.30 14.77
N ARG A 150 14.61 12.63 14.64
CA ARG A 150 15.93 13.29 14.55
C ARG A 150 16.80 13.04 15.77
N GLY A 151 16.25 13.04 16.97
CA GLY A 151 17.00 12.87 18.22
C GLY A 151 17.75 11.54 18.26
N PRO A 152 17.05 10.39 18.26
CA PRO A 152 17.68 9.07 18.29
C PRO A 152 18.62 8.84 17.11
N ILE A 153 18.25 9.23 15.89
CA ILE A 153 19.11 9.00 14.72
C ILE A 153 20.37 9.88 14.75
N SER A 154 20.27 11.13 15.19
CA SER A 154 21.48 11.96 15.35
C SER A 154 22.42 11.41 16.43
N ALA A 155 21.87 10.78 17.47
CA ALA A 155 22.67 10.14 18.51
C ALA A 155 23.39 8.89 17.97
N TYR A 156 22.71 8.08 17.15
CA TYR A 156 23.32 6.91 16.49
C TYR A 156 24.40 7.32 15.48
N ILE A 157 24.11 8.30 14.62
CA ILE A 157 25.04 8.76 13.57
C ILE A 157 26.20 9.60 14.13
N GLY A 158 26.04 10.17 15.32
CA GLY A 158 27.02 11.07 15.94
C GLY A 158 27.03 12.50 15.37
N ASN A 159 26.16 12.79 14.40
CA ASN A 159 25.97 14.11 13.79
C ASN A 159 24.49 14.43 13.67
N ARG A 160 24.15 15.73 13.60
CA ARG A 160 22.78 16.13 13.27
C ARG A 160 22.42 15.63 11.87
N VAL A 161 21.26 14.99 11.73
CA VAL A 161 20.79 14.45 10.44
C VAL A 161 19.67 15.25 9.80
N GLN A 162 19.42 14.98 8.52
CA GLN A 162 18.28 15.39 7.70
C GLN A 162 17.67 14.15 7.05
N PHE A 163 16.36 14.21 6.77
CA PHE A 163 15.59 13.11 6.21
C PHE A 163 15.00 13.55 4.87
N THR A 164 15.08 12.68 3.86
CA THR A 164 14.41 12.84 2.57
C THR A 164 13.66 11.56 2.26
N GLY A 165 12.37 11.62 2.00
CA GLY A 165 11.58 10.41 1.82
C GLY A 165 10.09 10.66 2.00
N GLU A 166 9.34 9.57 2.06
CA GLU A 166 7.89 9.57 2.20
C GLU A 166 7.48 9.39 3.67
N VAL A 167 6.33 9.96 4.02
CA VAL A 167 5.70 9.75 5.31
C VAL A 167 4.29 9.30 5.07
N GLN A 168 3.93 8.11 5.54
CA GLN A 168 2.57 7.63 5.52
C GLN A 168 2.02 7.58 6.94
N THR A 169 0.77 8.00 7.13
CA THR A 169 0.10 8.01 8.43
C THR A 169 -1.29 7.40 8.33
N TYR A 170 -1.66 6.65 9.37
CA TYR A 170 -2.98 6.05 9.50
C TYR A 170 -3.35 5.85 10.96
N ARG A 171 -4.46 6.46 11.40
CA ARG A 171 -5.04 6.30 12.75
C ARG A 171 -4.01 6.42 13.89
N GLY A 172 -3.16 7.45 13.84
CA GLY A 172 -2.14 7.71 14.86
C GLY A 172 -0.89 6.83 14.76
N TRP A 173 -0.78 5.98 13.75
CA TRP A 173 0.46 5.33 13.33
C TRP A 173 1.08 6.06 12.16
N GLY A 174 2.39 5.94 12.02
CA GLY A 174 3.10 6.45 10.86
C GLY A 174 4.30 5.57 10.50
N ILE A 175 4.68 5.61 9.23
CA ILE A 175 5.93 5.05 8.73
C ILE A 175 6.66 6.11 7.92
N PHE A 176 7.97 6.20 8.12
CA PHE A 176 8.87 6.92 7.23
C PHE A 176 9.68 5.91 6.43
N SER A 177 9.88 6.20 5.15
CA SER A 177 10.79 5.46 4.27
C SER A 177 11.58 6.45 3.41
N GLY A 178 12.89 6.32 3.38
CA GLY A 178 13.77 7.11 2.51
C GLY A 178 15.19 7.22 3.05
N ASP A 179 15.85 8.33 2.75
CA ASP A 179 17.26 8.55 3.02
C ASP A 179 17.51 9.37 4.29
N VAL A 180 18.66 9.10 4.92
CA VAL A 180 19.23 9.90 6.00
C VAL A 180 20.56 10.47 5.52
N ALA A 181 20.77 11.76 5.74
CA ALA A 181 22.05 12.42 5.49
C ALA A 181 22.48 13.25 6.69
N THR A 182 23.78 13.44 6.89
CA THR A 182 24.28 14.43 7.85
C THR A 182 23.93 15.83 7.37
N ALA A 183 23.59 16.71 8.30
CA ALA A 183 23.13 18.06 7.98
C ALA A 183 24.23 18.95 7.36
N ASP A 184 25.50 18.60 7.57
CA ASP A 184 26.66 19.27 6.97
C ASP A 184 27.18 18.58 5.69
N GLY A 185 26.53 17.48 5.28
CA GLY A 185 26.88 16.70 4.10
C GLY A 185 28.17 15.88 4.22
N LYS A 186 28.76 15.75 5.42
CA LYS A 186 29.98 14.97 5.63
C LYS A 186 29.67 13.56 6.13
N ALA A 187 30.44 12.59 5.67
CA ALA A 187 30.34 11.23 6.19
C ALA A 187 30.62 11.19 7.72
N PRO A 188 29.89 10.35 8.48
CA PRO A 188 30.20 10.06 9.87
C PRO A 188 31.64 9.54 10.03
N ALA A 189 32.23 9.80 11.20
CA ALA A 189 33.57 9.28 11.52
C ALA A 189 33.55 7.77 11.83
N ASP A 190 32.41 7.26 12.31
CA ASP A 190 32.17 5.84 12.54
C ASP A 190 31.84 5.15 11.21
N PRO A 191 32.63 4.15 10.77
CA PRO A 191 32.40 3.46 9.50
C PRO A 191 31.07 2.71 9.45
N ASP A 192 30.57 2.20 10.57
CA ASP A 192 29.29 1.48 10.61
C ASP A 192 28.13 2.48 10.41
N ALA A 193 28.20 3.63 11.07
CA ALA A 193 27.26 4.73 10.84
C ALA A 193 27.35 5.27 9.41
N ALA A 194 28.55 5.36 8.82
CA ALA A 194 28.71 5.79 7.44
C ALA A 194 28.06 4.80 6.46
N PHE A 195 28.28 3.49 6.65
CA PHE A 195 27.64 2.45 5.86
C PHE A 195 26.11 2.45 6.02
N ALA A 196 25.60 2.70 7.23
CA ALA A 196 24.17 2.81 7.46
C ALA A 196 23.52 3.90 6.60
N LEU A 197 24.18 5.06 6.41
CA LEU A 197 23.66 6.15 5.56
C LEU A 197 23.67 5.83 4.05
N GLU A 198 24.25 4.70 3.63
CA GLU A 198 24.18 4.22 2.24
C GLU A 198 22.94 3.32 1.98
N MET A 199 22.21 2.96 3.04
CA MET A 199 21.03 2.09 2.97
C MET A 199 19.72 2.88 3.13
N ASP A 200 18.61 2.29 2.71
CA ASP A 200 17.29 2.86 2.95
C ASP A 200 16.99 2.86 4.45
N PHE A 201 16.45 3.97 4.94
CA PHE A 201 16.03 4.14 6.32
C PHE A 201 14.52 3.99 6.46
N LEU A 202 14.11 3.10 7.36
CA LEU A 202 12.73 2.92 7.76
C LEU A 202 12.56 3.29 9.22
N ALA A 203 11.47 3.98 9.54
CA ALA A 203 11.08 4.26 10.92
C ALA A 203 9.58 4.05 11.14
N LEU A 204 9.25 3.32 12.21
CA LEU A 204 7.90 3.13 12.69
C LEU A 204 7.59 4.15 13.78
N LEU A 205 6.48 4.86 13.64
CA LEU A 205 6.05 5.89 14.57
C LEU A 205 4.63 5.63 15.09
N LYS A 206 4.37 6.14 16.30
CA LYS A 206 3.03 6.13 16.89
C LYS A 206 2.80 7.37 17.75
N LYS A 207 1.59 7.91 17.71
CA LYS A 207 1.15 8.95 18.63
C LYS A 207 0.99 8.36 20.03
N ASP A 208 1.55 9.05 21.02
CA ASP A 208 1.28 8.80 22.43
C ASP A 208 -0.16 9.22 22.80
N PRO A 209 -0.65 8.93 24.02
CA PRO A 209 -2.00 9.33 24.45
C PRO A 209 -2.25 10.85 24.40
N GLU A 210 -1.20 11.66 24.47
CA GLU A 210 -1.25 13.11 24.33
C GLU A 210 -1.24 13.59 22.87
N GLY A 211 -1.14 12.67 21.91
CA GLY A 211 -1.16 12.94 20.47
C GLY A 211 0.19 13.29 19.86
N ARG A 212 1.29 13.16 20.61
CA ARG A 212 2.65 13.48 20.14
C ARG A 212 3.27 12.28 19.45
N TRP A 213 3.92 12.52 18.32
CA TRP A 213 4.65 11.48 17.61
C TRP A 213 5.86 10.98 18.41
N GLN A 214 5.98 9.66 18.51
CA GLN A 214 7.14 8.96 19.05
C GLN A 214 7.64 7.97 18.00
N MET A 215 8.95 7.89 17.81
CA MET A 215 9.56 6.82 17.03
C MET A 215 9.61 5.58 17.91
N LEU A 216 8.93 4.51 17.51
CA LEU A 216 8.87 3.25 18.22
C LEU A 216 10.07 2.38 17.87
N ASP A 217 10.39 2.31 16.59
CA ASP A 217 11.45 1.47 16.06
C ASP A 217 11.97 2.04 14.75
N TRP A 218 13.17 1.63 14.36
CA TRP A 218 13.84 2.09 13.15
C TRP A 218 14.93 1.13 12.73
N GLY A 219 15.28 1.18 11.45
CA GLY A 219 16.39 0.41 10.91
C GLY A 219 16.86 0.95 9.57
N PHE A 220 18.08 0.56 9.21
CA PHE A 220 18.62 0.74 7.87
C PHE A 220 18.67 -0.63 7.18
N SER A 221 18.17 -0.73 5.95
CA SER A 221 18.27 -1.97 5.17
C SER A 221 18.37 -1.70 3.68
N GLY A 222 18.98 -2.64 2.95
CA GLY A 222 18.90 -2.72 1.48
C GLY A 222 17.80 -3.68 1.00
N ASP A 223 16.98 -4.22 1.90
CA ASP A 223 15.90 -5.17 1.63
C ASP A 223 14.67 -4.95 2.54
N THR A 224 13.74 -5.91 2.56
CA THR A 224 12.49 -5.83 3.35
C THR A 224 12.65 -6.18 4.83
N GLY A 225 13.85 -6.56 5.30
CA GLY A 225 14.10 -7.11 6.62
C GLY A 225 13.56 -6.25 7.77
N VAL A 226 13.81 -4.93 7.72
CA VAL A 226 13.30 -3.98 8.74
C VAL A 226 11.77 -3.94 8.76
N SER A 227 11.11 -4.00 7.60
CA SER A 227 9.64 -4.06 7.54
C SER A 227 9.11 -5.36 8.15
N ASP A 228 9.77 -6.48 7.89
CA ASP A 228 9.37 -7.79 8.42
C ASP A 228 9.58 -7.86 9.93
N GLU A 229 10.67 -7.28 10.44
CA GLU A 229 10.92 -7.09 11.87
C GLU A 229 9.82 -6.24 12.52
N PHE A 230 9.41 -5.13 11.90
CA PHE A 230 8.31 -4.31 12.41
C PHE A 230 6.99 -5.09 12.47
N ARG A 231 6.64 -5.85 11.42
CA ARG A 231 5.42 -6.68 11.42
C ARG A 231 5.44 -7.72 12.54
N SER A 232 6.60 -8.34 12.78
CA SER A 232 6.79 -9.37 13.82
C SER A 232 6.74 -8.79 15.23
N ALA A 233 7.45 -7.69 15.47
CA ALA A 233 7.56 -7.06 16.78
C ALA A 233 6.29 -6.30 17.19
N TYR A 234 5.55 -5.74 16.21
CA TYR A 234 4.42 -4.87 16.45
C TYR A 234 3.16 -5.35 15.72
N GLY A 235 2.53 -6.41 16.22
CA GLY A 235 1.31 -6.98 15.63
C GLY A 235 0.08 -6.04 15.59
N ALA A 236 0.17 -4.85 16.18
CA ALA A 236 -0.86 -3.81 16.10
C ALA A 236 -0.61 -2.75 15.01
N VAL A 237 0.50 -2.85 14.26
CA VAL A 237 0.78 -1.94 13.15
C VAL A 237 -0.30 -2.13 12.09
N PRO A 238 -0.92 -1.05 11.60
CA PRO A 238 -1.89 -1.14 10.52
C PRO A 238 -1.27 -1.71 9.26
N TRP A 239 -1.91 -2.72 8.67
CA TRP A 239 -1.45 -3.37 7.44
C TRP A 239 -1.19 -2.39 6.29
N VAL A 240 -1.94 -1.28 6.20
CA VAL A 240 -1.74 -0.28 5.15
C VAL A 240 -0.40 0.44 5.21
N LEU A 241 0.28 0.44 6.36
CA LEU A 241 1.61 1.01 6.52
C LEU A 241 2.73 -0.02 6.27
N LEU A 242 2.40 -1.31 6.31
CA LEU A 242 3.31 -2.44 6.08
C LEU A 242 2.56 -3.56 5.32
N PRO A 243 2.15 -3.31 4.05
CA PRO A 243 1.24 -4.18 3.30
C PRO A 243 1.85 -5.53 2.91
#